data_AF-A0A8B6E6I2-F1
#
_entry.id   AF-A0A8B6E6I2-F1
#
_cell.length_a   1.000
_cell.length_b   1.000
_cell.length_c   1.000
_cell.angle_alpha   90.00
_cell.angle_beta   90.00
_cell.angle_gamma   90.00
#
_symmetry.space_group_name_H-M   'P 1'
#
loop_
_entity.id
_entity.type
_entity.pdbx_description
1 polymer ?
#
loop_
_entity_poly.entity_id
_entity_poly.type
_entity_poly.pdbx_seq_one_letter_code
_entity_poly.pdbx_strand_id
1 'polypeptide(L)'
;MKRGYGGVAIIWKKEINENIKELIDGGNRIQAIHIQQGDKPICLINVYMPSDSKNADIEYKDTLAQIDEMIEKYKDTHEIIVCGDMNGSLDRSSTPHDKILKTSARKNV
;
A
#
# COMPACT_ATOMS: atom_id res chain seq x y z
N MET A 1 -21.91 11.45 12.86
CA MET A 1 -21.59 11.28 11.42
C MET A 1 -20.92 9.91 11.27
N LYS A 2 -21.47 8.97 10.47
CA LYS A 2 -20.80 7.68 10.22
C LYS A 2 -19.52 7.98 9.41
N ARG A 3 -18.35 7.50 9.85
CA ARG A 3 -17.12 7.60 9.04
C ARG A 3 -17.39 6.93 7.69
N GLY A 4 -17.06 7.60 6.59
CA GLY A 4 -16.98 6.95 5.28
C GLY A 4 -15.98 5.80 5.35
N TYR A 5 -16.30 4.67 4.73
CA TYR A 5 -15.40 3.53 4.63
C TYR A 5 -14.58 3.67 3.34
N GLY A 6 -13.25 3.65 3.47
CA GLY A 6 -12.34 3.75 2.32
C GLY A 6 -12.19 5.16 1.75
N GLY A 7 -11.20 5.32 0.87
CA GLY A 7 -10.90 6.60 0.22
C GLY A 7 -9.45 6.73 -0.23
N VAL A 8 -8.90 5.71 -0.91
CA VAL A 8 -7.68 5.90 -1.69
C VAL A 8 -8.07 6.19 -3.13
N ALA A 9 -7.35 7.12 -3.73
CA ALA A 9 -7.45 7.43 -5.14
C ALA A 9 -6.04 7.67 -5.66
N ILE A 10 -5.75 7.20 -6.86
CA ILE A 10 -4.58 7.58 -7.62
C ILE A 10 -5.07 8.46 -8.77
N ILE A 11 -4.50 9.64 -8.90
CA ILE A 11 -4.82 10.60 -9.96
C ILE A 11 -3.56 10.81 -10.78
N TRP A 12 -3.70 10.79 -12.10
CA TRP A 12 -2.62 11.01 -13.03
C TRP A 12 -2.97 12.04 -14.10
N LYS A 13 -1.94 12.50 -14.79
CA LYS A 13 -2.05 13.39 -15.95
C LYS A 13 -2.68 12.63 -17.13
N LYS A 14 -3.63 13.24 -17.85
CA LYS A 14 -4.35 12.58 -18.96
C LYS A 14 -3.40 12.06 -20.04
N GLU A 15 -2.27 12.73 -20.22
CA GLU A 15 -1.24 12.45 -21.22
C GLU A 15 -0.59 11.08 -21.03
N ILE A 16 -0.61 10.51 -19.82
CA ILE A 16 -0.04 9.19 -19.54
C ILE A 16 -1.10 8.08 -19.47
N ASN A 17 -2.37 8.38 -19.77
CA ASN A 17 -3.47 7.44 -19.53
C ASN A 17 -3.30 6.10 -20.25
N GLU A 18 -2.72 6.09 -21.46
CA GLU A 18 -2.47 4.85 -22.22
C GLU A 18 -1.38 3.97 -21.58
N ASN A 19 -0.53 4.54 -20.73
CA ASN A 19 0.49 3.84 -19.97
C ASN A 19 -0.03 3.28 -18.64
N ILE A 20 -1.24 3.65 -18.22
CA ILE A 20 -1.80 3.24 -16.93
C ILE A 20 -2.76 2.08 -17.11
N LYS A 21 -2.58 1.04 -16.29
CA LYS A 21 -3.55 -0.05 -16.13
C LYS A 21 -3.83 -0.25 -14.66
N GLU A 22 -5.09 -0.42 -14.30
CA GLU A 22 -5.46 -0.84 -12.95
C GLU A 22 -4.96 -2.26 -12.68
N LEU A 23 -4.36 -2.46 -11.51
CA LEU A 23 -4.10 -3.79 -10.97
C LEU A 23 -5.21 -4.08 -9.98
N ILE A 24 -6.16 -4.94 -10.37
CA ILE A 24 -7.32 -5.32 -9.56
C ILE A 24 -6.86 -6.31 -8.48
N ASP A 25 -6.09 -5.80 -7.54
CA ASP A 25 -5.48 -6.52 -6.43
C ASP A 25 -5.53 -5.66 -5.16
N GLY A 26 -5.57 -6.31 -3.99
CA GLY A 26 -5.69 -5.67 -2.69
C GLY A 26 -7.14 -5.47 -2.22
N GLY A 27 -7.29 -4.96 -1.00
CA GLY A 27 -8.59 -4.67 -0.38
C GLY A 27 -9.00 -3.19 -0.45
N ASN A 28 -10.09 -2.83 0.24
CA ASN A 28 -10.68 -1.47 0.27
C ASN A 28 -9.74 -0.32 0.72
N ARG A 29 -8.52 -0.63 1.14
CA ARG A 29 -7.49 0.30 1.66
C ARG A 29 -6.25 0.36 0.77
N ILE A 30 -6.23 -0.38 -0.33
CA ILE A 30 -5.10 -0.52 -1.24
C ILE A 30 -5.64 -0.26 -2.65
N GLN A 31 -4.95 0.58 -3.41
CA GLN A 31 -5.12 0.69 -4.84
C GLN A 31 -3.76 0.52 -5.50
N ALA A 32 -3.70 -0.28 -6.57
CA ALA A 32 -2.50 -0.45 -7.33
C ALA A 32 -2.72 -0.17 -8.81
N ILE A 33 -1.72 0.44 -9.42
CA ILE A 33 -1.68 0.65 -10.87
C ILE A 33 -0.34 0.19 -11.42
N HIS A 34 -0.41 -0.38 -12.62
CA HIS A 34 0.71 -0.58 -13.51
C HIS A 34 0.94 0.71 -14.30
N ILE A 35 2.18 1.14 -14.37
CA ILE A 35 2.62 2.28 -15.17
C ILE A 35 3.69 1.79 -16.14
N GLN A 36 3.36 1.72 -17.43
CA GLN A 36 4.31 1.35 -18.46
C GLN A 36 5.32 2.49 -18.67
N GLN A 37 6.56 2.27 -18.23
CA GLN A 37 7.69 3.17 -18.45
C GLN A 37 8.96 2.35 -18.71
N GLY A 38 9.67 2.65 -19.80
CA GLY A 38 10.90 1.94 -20.16
C GLY A 38 10.72 0.42 -20.28
N ASP A 39 11.81 -0.31 -20.00
CA ASP A 39 11.84 -1.77 -20.09
C ASP A 39 11.24 -2.47 -18.86
N LYS A 40 11.29 -1.81 -17.68
CA LYS A 40 10.74 -2.34 -16.44
C LYS A 40 9.59 -1.44 -15.96
N PRO A 41 8.32 -1.88 -16.06
CA PRO A 41 7.17 -1.08 -15.65
C PRO A 41 7.15 -0.86 -14.13
N ILE A 42 6.43 0.16 -13.69
CA ILE A 42 6.26 0.48 -12.26
C ILE A 42 4.94 -0.10 -11.76
N CYS A 43 4.97 -0.74 -10.59
CA CYS A 43 3.79 -1.07 -9.79
C CYS A 43 3.69 -0.05 -8.65
N LEU A 44 2.75 0.88 -8.76
CA LEU A 44 2.48 1.89 -7.72
C LEU A 44 1.35 1.39 -6.83
N ILE A 45 1.64 1.12 -5.56
CA ILE A 45 0.70 0.65 -4.54
C ILE A 45 0.44 1.80 -3.58
N ASN A 46 -0.75 2.41 -3.65
CA ASN A 46 -1.20 3.47 -2.74
C ASN A 46 -2.06 2.88 -1.62
N VAL A 47 -1.72 3.19 -0.37
CA VAL A 47 -2.37 2.59 0.81
C VAL A 47 -2.92 3.64 1.77
N TYR A 48 -4.00 3.27 2.46
CA TYR A 48 -4.51 4.00 3.62
C TYR A 48 -4.69 3.05 4.80
N MET A 49 -3.61 2.91 5.58
CA MET A 49 -3.52 1.96 6.68
C MET A 49 -4.52 2.28 7.80
N PRO A 50 -5.00 1.26 8.55
CA PRO A 50 -5.86 1.47 9.71
C PRO A 50 -5.22 2.44 10.72
N SER A 51 -6.02 3.35 11.29
CA SER A 51 -5.56 4.37 12.25
C SER A 51 -6.03 4.09 13.67
N ASP A 52 -7.34 4.01 13.89
CA ASP A 52 -7.94 3.68 15.18
C ASP A 52 -9.33 3.05 15.00
N SER A 53 -9.45 1.79 15.42
CA SER A 53 -10.69 0.98 15.47
C SER A 53 -10.52 -0.08 16.58
N LYS A 54 -11.62 -0.71 17.03
CA LYS A 54 -11.56 -1.77 18.05
C LYS A 54 -10.63 -2.94 17.68
N ASN A 55 -10.35 -3.13 16.39
CA ASN A 55 -9.53 -4.21 15.84
C ASN A 55 -8.38 -3.67 14.97
N ALA A 56 -7.94 -2.43 15.20
CA ALA A 56 -6.98 -1.74 14.32
C ALA A 56 -5.70 -2.56 14.12
N ASP A 57 -5.16 -3.15 15.18
CA ASP A 57 -3.93 -3.95 15.12
C ASP A 57 -4.05 -5.19 14.22
N ILE A 58 -5.22 -5.82 14.18
CA ILE A 58 -5.48 -7.00 13.33
C ILE A 58 -5.65 -6.52 11.89
N GLU A 59 -6.52 -5.53 11.66
CA GLU A 59 -6.69 -4.93 10.33
C GLU A 59 -5.36 -4.43 9.75
N TYR A 60 -4.49 -3.88 10.60
CA TYR A 60 -3.18 -3.34 10.21
C TYR A 60 -2.24 -4.45 9.75
N LYS A 61 -2.18 -5.57 10.48
CA LYS A 61 -1.40 -6.76 10.09
C LYS A 61 -1.94 -7.38 8.81
N ASP A 62 -3.25 -7.51 8.69
CA ASP A 62 -3.88 -8.09 7.50
C ASP A 62 -3.66 -7.20 6.27
N THR A 63 -3.67 -5.88 6.44
CA THR A 63 -3.36 -4.93 5.36
C THR A 63 -1.88 -5.01 4.97
N LEU A 64 -0.95 -5.11 5.94
CA LEU A 64 0.47 -5.33 5.64
C LEU A 64 0.73 -6.65 4.91
N ALA A 65 0.06 -7.73 5.31
CA ALA A 65 0.18 -9.02 4.65
C ALA A 65 -0.27 -8.96 3.18
N GLN A 66 -1.36 -8.24 2.89
CA GLN A 66 -1.80 -7.99 1.51
C GLN A 66 -0.75 -7.19 0.71
N ILE A 67 -0.13 -6.18 1.32
CA ILE A 67 0.96 -5.42 0.67
C ILE A 67 2.16 -6.33 0.38
N ASP A 68 2.57 -7.16 1.33
CA ASP A 68 3.67 -8.12 1.15
C ASP A 68 3.36 -9.13 0.03
N GLU A 69 2.14 -9.67 -0.03
CA GLU A 69 1.69 -10.56 -1.12
C GLU A 69 1.77 -9.88 -2.49
N MET A 70 1.37 -8.61 -2.58
CA MET A 70 1.48 -7.84 -3.83
C MET A 70 2.93 -7.56 -4.21
N ILE A 71 3.79 -7.25 -3.23
CA ILE A 71 5.23 -7.07 -3.48
C ILE A 71 5.81 -8.37 -4.06
N GLU A 72 5.54 -9.50 -3.43
CA GLU A 72 6.03 -10.81 -3.88
C GLU A 72 5.52 -11.17 -5.28
N LYS A 73 4.24 -10.89 -5.57
CA LYS A 73 3.63 -11.12 -6.88
C LYS A 73 4.29 -10.33 -8.01
N TYR A 74 4.74 -9.10 -7.74
CA TYR A 74 5.19 -8.17 -8.78
C TYR A 74 6.70 -7.91 -8.82
N LYS A 75 7.49 -8.36 -7.83
CA LYS A 75 8.92 -8.02 -7.70
C LYS A 75 9.80 -8.34 -8.90
N ASP A 76 9.50 -9.43 -9.60
CA ASP A 76 10.32 -9.88 -10.73
C ASP A 76 9.96 -9.17 -12.04
N THR A 77 8.77 -8.55 -12.10
CA THR A 77 8.23 -7.94 -13.32
C THR A 77 8.14 -6.42 -13.26
N HIS A 78 8.11 -5.84 -12.06
CA HIS A 78 7.92 -4.40 -11.86
C HIS A 78 8.99 -3.81 -10.94
N GLU A 79 9.24 -2.51 -11.09
CA GLU A 79 9.76 -1.70 -10.00
C GLU A 79 8.60 -1.33 -9.08
N ILE A 80 8.72 -1.60 -7.77
CA ILE A 80 7.60 -1.45 -6.85
C ILE A 80 7.78 -0.19 -6.02
N ILE A 81 6.72 0.63 -5.99
CA ILE A 81 6.61 1.80 -5.11
C ILE A 81 5.41 1.60 -4.22
N VAL A 82 5.63 1.52 -2.91
CA VAL A 82 4.55 1.55 -1.91
C VAL A 82 4.49 2.94 -1.30
N CYS A 83 3.33 3.58 -1.34
CA CYS A 83 3.11 4.95 -0.88
C CYS A 83 1.76 5.11 -0.18
N GLY A 84 1.53 6.29 0.40
CA GLY A 84 0.28 6.63 1.09
C GLY A 84 0.46 6.80 2.60
N ASP A 85 -0.65 6.80 3.34
CA ASP A 85 -0.64 6.99 4.78
C ASP A 85 -0.51 5.65 5.51
N MET A 86 0.69 5.44 6.07
CA MET A 86 1.06 4.22 6.77
C MET A 86 0.45 4.12 8.18
N ASN A 87 -0.09 5.21 8.74
CA ASN A 87 -0.59 5.28 10.13
C ASN A 87 0.32 4.59 11.17
N GLY A 88 1.63 4.67 10.93
CA GLY A 88 2.69 4.04 11.70
C GLY A 88 4.03 4.69 11.36
N SER A 89 5.00 4.61 12.26
CA SER A 89 6.32 5.21 12.11
C SER A 89 7.43 4.20 12.37
N LEU A 90 8.46 4.24 11.51
CA LEU A 90 9.71 3.50 11.68
C LEU A 90 10.68 4.16 12.66
N ASP A 91 10.41 5.39 13.10
CA ASP A 91 11.26 6.10 14.07
C ASP A 91 10.70 5.93 15.48
N ARG A 92 9.38 6.01 15.63
CA ARG A 92 8.70 5.85 16.93
C ARG A 92 8.43 4.39 17.28
N SER A 93 8.14 4.12 18.55
CA SER A 93 7.67 2.80 19.03
C SER A 93 6.53 2.95 20.04
N SER A 94 5.86 4.10 20.01
CA SER A 94 4.87 4.49 21.02
C SER A 94 3.51 3.82 20.81
N THR A 95 3.18 3.43 19.58
CA THR A 95 1.89 2.79 19.23
C THR A 95 2.08 1.32 18.84
N PRO A 96 1.01 0.49 18.88
CA PRO A 96 1.03 -0.86 18.32
C PRO A 96 1.43 -0.89 16.85
N HIS A 97 0.88 0.02 16.02
CA HIS A 97 1.20 0.12 14.59
C HIS A 97 2.68 0.42 14.34
N ASP A 98 3.30 1.33 15.11
CA ASP A 98 4.74 1.61 15.01
C ASP A 98 5.56 0.32 15.22
N LYS A 99 5.21 -0.49 16.22
CA LYS A 99 5.89 -1.75 16.54
C LYS A 99 5.68 -2.82 15.45
N ILE A 100 4.46 -2.93 14.94
CA ILE A 100 4.11 -3.88 13.88
C ILE A 100 4.88 -3.52 12.59
N LEU A 101 4.79 -2.25 12.15
CA LEU A 101 5.47 -1.76 10.95
C LEU A 101 6.98 -1.96 11.01
N LYS A 102 7.61 -1.62 12.14
CA LYS A 102 9.05 -1.87 12.37
C LYS A 102 9.43 -3.34 12.24
N THR A 103 8.57 -4.23 12.73
CA THR A 103 8.83 -5.68 12.68
C THR A 103 8.71 -6.20 11.25
N SER A 104 7.73 -5.73 10.47
CA SER A 104 7.57 -6.11 9.07
C SER A 104 8.68 -5.54 8.18
N ALA A 105 9.03 -4.26 8.32
CA ALA A 105 10.05 -3.61 7.50
C ALA A 105 11.44 -4.27 7.64
N ARG A 106 11.78 -4.81 8.81
CA ARG A 106 13.04 -5.51 9.07
C ARG A 106 13.14 -6.90 8.43
N LYS A 107 12.02 -7.49 7.99
CA LYS A 107 12.05 -8.80 7.31
C LYS A 107 12.37 -8.69 5.83
N ASN A 108 12.23 -7.49 5.26
CA ASN A 108 12.38 -7.21 3.82
C ASN A 108 13.71 -6.50 3.48
N VAL A 109 14.67 -6.47 4.42
CA VAL A 109 16.06 -6.00 4.25
C VAL A 109 17.00 -7.15 4.58
#